data_AF-A0A7D9J193-F1
#
_entry.id   AF-A0A7D9J193-F1
#
_cell.length_a   1.000
_cell.length_b   1.000
_cell.length_c   1.000
_cell.angle_alpha   90.00
_cell.angle_beta   90.00
_cell.angle_gamma   90.00
#
_symmetry.space_group_name_H-M   'P 1'
#
loop_
_entity.id
_entity.type
_entity.pdbx_description
1 polymer ?
#
loop_
_entity_poly.entity_id
_entity_poly.type
_entity_poly.pdbx_seq_one_letter_code
_entity_poly.pdbx_strand_id
1 'polypeptide(L)'
;MGFCEYVFSKDKVQNRFEVLTKNEPCNNRYSCVASVTVFIKELKLKITRGGKFTVFGIPKEVTQPYFNKGVMVRRKEKGIQINTDVGVTVEYDGVFNVFVTIHSRYREMTAGLCGNYNGDINDEYIGQNSHLSDSIVDFTDSWKVDQSCPNSPIPENPCLTTSSIAQDAKMKC
;
A
#
# COMPACT_ATOMS: atom_id res chain seq x y z
N MET A 1 13.25 0.08 -5.37
CA MET A 1 11.86 0.59 -5.47
C MET A 1 11.15 -0.17 -6.57
N GLY A 2 10.15 -0.98 -6.22
CA GLY A 2 9.51 -1.91 -7.15
C GLY A 2 8.47 -1.27 -8.08
N PHE A 3 8.31 -1.83 -9.28
CA PHE A 3 7.37 -1.36 -10.32
C PHE A 3 6.27 -2.39 -10.57
N CYS A 4 5.55 -2.78 -9.52
CA CYS A 4 4.50 -3.80 -9.57
C CYS A 4 3.32 -3.43 -8.66
N GLU A 5 2.30 -4.28 -8.65
CA GLU A 5 1.30 -4.33 -7.59
C GLU A 5 1.76 -5.30 -6.50
N TYR A 6 1.70 -4.84 -5.25
CA TYR A 6 2.16 -5.57 -4.08
C TYR A 6 1.06 -5.73 -3.05
N VAL A 7 1.10 -6.82 -2.29
CA VAL A 7 0.25 -7.00 -1.11
C VAL A 7 0.79 -6.12 0.02
N PHE A 8 0.11 -5.01 0.29
CA PHE A 8 0.51 -4.06 1.32
C PHE A 8 0.18 -4.59 2.71
N SER A 9 -1.07 -5.04 2.91
CA SER A 9 -1.49 -5.73 4.13
C SER A 9 -2.76 -6.55 3.86
N LYS A 10 -2.87 -7.74 4.46
CA LYS A 10 -4.08 -8.59 4.40
C LYS A 10 -4.31 -9.34 5.70
N ASP A 11 -5.56 -9.76 5.92
CA ASP A 11 -5.93 -10.74 6.95
C ASP A 11 -5.57 -12.14 6.46
N LYS A 12 -4.50 -12.74 6.99
CA LYS A 12 -4.03 -14.06 6.55
C LYS A 12 -4.84 -15.23 7.10
N VAL A 13 -5.76 -14.98 8.04
CA VAL A 13 -6.51 -16.03 8.74
C VAL A 13 -7.92 -16.16 8.19
N GLN A 14 -8.65 -15.05 8.10
CA GLN A 14 -10.06 -15.05 7.69
C GLN A 14 -10.32 -14.36 6.36
N ASN A 15 -9.27 -13.82 5.70
CA ASN A 15 -9.38 -13.09 4.43
C ASN A 15 -10.46 -11.98 4.45
N ARG A 16 -10.64 -11.30 5.60
CA ARG A 16 -11.65 -10.24 5.75
C ARG A 16 -11.31 -8.97 4.97
N PHE A 17 -10.03 -8.73 4.76
CA PHE A 17 -9.53 -7.62 3.96
C PHE A 17 -8.21 -7.95 3.27
N GLU A 18 -7.95 -7.27 2.16
CA GLU A 18 -6.66 -7.20 1.49
C GLU A 18 -6.47 -5.81 0.88
N VAL A 19 -5.32 -5.21 1.11
CA VAL A 19 -4.92 -3.91 0.57
C VAL A 19 -3.74 -4.13 -0.35
N LEU A 20 -3.90 -3.75 -1.62
CA LEU A 20 -2.85 -3.77 -2.62
C LEU A 20 -2.41 -2.34 -2.96
N THR A 21 -1.12 -2.16 -3.18
CA THR A 21 -0.55 -0.91 -3.69
C THR A 21 0.13 -1.18 -5.02
N LYS A 22 -0.31 -0.46 -6.06
CA LYS A 22 0.35 -0.48 -7.37
C LYS A 22 1.33 0.66 -7.46
N ASN A 23 2.59 0.34 -7.68
CA ASN A 23 3.66 1.30 -7.89
C ASN A 23 4.01 1.38 -9.38
N GLU A 24 4.09 2.61 -9.89
CA GLU A 24 4.51 2.90 -11.26
C GLU A 24 5.61 3.96 -11.24
N PRO A 25 6.47 4.03 -12.28
CA PRO A 25 7.45 5.10 -12.41
C PRO A 25 6.75 6.47 -12.36
N CYS A 26 7.14 7.32 -11.41
CA CYS A 26 6.75 8.73 -11.41
C CYS A 26 7.81 9.63 -12.05
N ASN A 27 9.01 9.09 -12.25
CA ASN A 27 10.09 9.63 -13.06
C ASN A 27 11.05 8.47 -13.40
N ASN A 28 12.19 8.79 -14.03
CA ASN A 28 13.16 7.79 -14.49
C ASN A 28 13.93 7.07 -13.35
N ARG A 29 13.75 7.45 -12.08
CA ARG A 29 14.51 6.90 -10.94
C ARG A 29 13.63 6.29 -9.85
N TYR A 30 12.43 6.81 -9.65
CA TYR A 30 11.59 6.46 -8.50
C TYR A 30 10.22 5.95 -8.92
N SER A 31 9.69 5.04 -8.11
CA SER A 31 8.32 4.56 -8.20
C SER A 31 7.44 5.31 -7.21
N CYS A 32 6.22 5.65 -7.62
CA CYS A 32 5.22 6.24 -6.73
C CYS A 32 3.93 5.40 -6.79
N VAL A 33 3.15 5.43 -5.71
CA VAL A 33 1.84 4.78 -5.66
C VAL A 33 0.94 5.36 -6.75
N ALA A 34 0.52 4.52 -7.69
CA ALA A 34 -0.38 4.86 -8.79
C ALA A 34 -1.84 4.53 -8.45
N SER A 35 -2.05 3.47 -7.66
CA SER A 35 -3.38 3.13 -7.14
C SER A 35 -3.31 2.29 -5.88
N VAL A 36 -4.36 2.40 -5.09
CA VAL A 36 -4.64 1.52 -3.95
C VAL A 36 -5.89 0.72 -4.27
N THR A 37 -5.79 -0.60 -4.21
CA THR A 37 -6.93 -1.52 -4.36
C THR A 37 -7.24 -2.11 -2.99
N VAL A 38 -8.49 -2.03 -2.56
CA VAL A 38 -8.96 -2.56 -1.27
C VAL A 38 -10.03 -3.59 -1.52
N PHE A 39 -9.80 -4.81 -1.08
CA PHE A 39 -10.78 -5.88 -1.04
C PHE A 39 -11.38 -5.98 0.36
N ILE A 40 -12.70 -5.94 0.46
CA ILE A 40 -13.44 -6.11 1.71
C ILE A 40 -14.60 -7.04 1.44
N LYS A 41 -14.58 -8.24 2.04
CA LYS A 41 -15.54 -9.31 1.75
C LYS A 41 -15.54 -9.58 0.23
N GLU A 42 -16.65 -9.29 -0.46
CA GLU A 42 -16.79 -9.43 -1.90
C GLU A 42 -16.48 -8.14 -2.69
N LEU A 43 -16.34 -7.00 -2.02
CA LEU A 43 -16.18 -5.71 -2.68
C LEU A 43 -14.74 -5.48 -3.12
N LYS A 44 -14.57 -5.11 -4.40
CA LYS A 44 -13.32 -4.57 -4.94
C LYS A 44 -13.42 -3.06 -5.09
N LEU A 45 -12.71 -2.34 -4.25
CA LEU A 45 -12.62 -0.88 -4.24
C LEU A 45 -11.27 -0.48 -4.81
N LYS A 46 -11.21 0.56 -5.64
CA LYS A 46 -9.92 1.06 -6.15
C LYS A 46 -9.91 2.57 -6.21
N ILE A 47 -8.84 3.15 -5.67
CA ILE A 47 -8.53 4.57 -5.74
C ILE A 47 -7.28 4.73 -6.60
N THR A 48 -7.34 5.58 -7.63
CA THR A 48 -6.15 5.92 -8.45
C THR A 48 -5.60 7.27 -8.05
N ARG A 49 -4.35 7.54 -8.44
CA ARG A 49 -3.75 8.87 -8.38
C ARG A 49 -4.70 9.91 -8.99
N GLY A 50 -4.80 11.09 -8.37
CA GLY A 50 -5.81 12.11 -8.68
C GLY A 50 -7.17 11.87 -8.01
N GLY A 51 -7.32 10.81 -7.21
CA GLY A 51 -8.49 10.58 -6.37
C GLY A 51 -9.73 10.10 -7.13
N LYS A 52 -9.56 9.39 -8.26
CA LYS A 52 -10.69 8.69 -8.92
C LYS A 52 -10.98 7.41 -8.16
N PHE A 53 -12.24 7.20 -7.82
CA PHE A 53 -12.71 6.04 -7.06
C PHE A 53 -13.61 5.15 -7.92
N THR A 54 -13.40 3.84 -7.83
CA THR A 54 -14.19 2.84 -8.56
C THR A 54 -14.58 1.69 -7.64
N VAL A 55 -15.74 1.11 -7.93
CA VAL A 55 -16.24 -0.12 -7.30
C VAL A 55 -16.49 -1.13 -8.40
N PHE A 56 -15.79 -2.26 -8.35
CA PHE A 56 -15.74 -3.24 -9.46
C PHE A 56 -15.42 -2.60 -10.83
N GLY A 57 -14.53 -1.61 -10.84
CA GLY A 57 -14.14 -0.89 -12.06
C GLY A 57 -15.15 0.16 -12.53
N ILE A 58 -16.33 0.25 -11.93
CA ILE A 58 -17.33 1.27 -12.23
C ILE A 58 -16.98 2.55 -11.46
N PRO A 59 -16.75 3.70 -12.13
CA PRO A 59 -16.51 4.97 -11.47
C PRO A 59 -17.65 5.36 -10.53
N LYS A 60 -17.29 5.92 -9.38
CA LYS A 60 -18.22 6.47 -8.39
C LYS A 60 -17.77 7.87 -8.00
N GLU A 61 -18.68 8.81 -8.10
CA GLU A 61 -18.49 10.15 -7.57
C GLU A 61 -18.62 10.12 -6.05
N VAL A 62 -17.64 10.70 -5.34
CA VAL A 62 -17.60 10.76 -3.88
C VAL A 62 -17.84 12.21 -3.44
N THR A 63 -18.89 12.84 -3.99
CA THR A 63 -19.37 14.16 -3.54
C THR A 63 -20.07 14.08 -2.18
N GLN A 64 -20.70 12.94 -1.90
CA GLN A 64 -21.20 12.53 -0.60
C GLN A 64 -20.56 11.19 -0.19
N PRO A 65 -20.58 10.82 1.10
CA PRO A 65 -20.08 9.53 1.52
C PRO A 65 -20.82 8.39 0.80
N TYR A 66 -20.06 7.54 0.12
CA TYR A 66 -20.56 6.33 -0.53
C TYR A 66 -20.65 5.20 0.48
N PHE A 67 -21.79 4.49 0.53
CA PHE A 67 -22.01 3.36 1.44
C PHE A 67 -22.34 2.09 0.68
N ASN A 68 -21.69 0.98 1.03
CA ASN A 68 -22.00 -0.34 0.46
C ASN A 68 -21.52 -1.48 1.37
N LYS A 69 -22.40 -2.41 1.75
CA LYS A 69 -22.08 -3.66 2.48
C LYS A 69 -21.08 -3.50 3.66
N GLY A 70 -21.21 -2.44 4.47
CA GLY A 70 -20.33 -2.17 5.61
C GLY A 70 -19.08 -1.36 5.29
N VAL A 71 -18.96 -0.87 4.05
CA VAL A 71 -17.94 0.10 3.64
C VAL A 71 -18.57 1.48 3.57
N MET A 72 -17.86 2.48 4.10
CA MET A 72 -18.11 3.90 3.89
C MET A 72 -16.89 4.51 3.21
N VAL A 73 -17.08 5.22 2.11
CA VAL A 73 -16.01 5.94 1.41
C VAL A 73 -16.32 7.42 1.40
N ARG A 74 -15.38 8.24 1.84
CA ARG A 74 -15.53 9.70 1.88
C ARG A 74 -14.32 10.40 1.30
N ARG A 75 -14.56 11.53 0.66
CA ARG A 75 -13.49 12.45 0.25
C ARG A 75 -12.99 13.21 1.48
N LYS A 76 -11.67 13.30 1.64
CA LYS A 76 -11.02 14.20 2.60
C LYS A 76 -10.52 15.44 1.86
N GLU A 77 -10.07 16.45 2.60
CA GLU A 77 -9.41 17.63 2.02
C GLU A 77 -8.24 17.22 1.10
N LYS A 78 -7.50 16.18 1.51
CA LYS A 78 -6.49 15.50 0.70
C LYS A 78 -6.86 14.03 0.53
N GLY A 79 -7.25 13.66 -0.68
CA GLY A 79 -7.47 12.26 -1.06
C GLY A 79 -8.81 11.66 -0.60
N ILE A 80 -8.81 10.34 -0.40
CA ILE A 80 -10.00 9.53 -0.10
C ILE A 80 -9.71 8.64 1.11
N GLN A 81 -10.71 8.52 1.99
CA GLN A 81 -10.73 7.56 3.09
C GLN A 81 -11.82 6.51 2.87
N ILE A 82 -11.46 5.25 3.11
CA ILE A 82 -12.34 4.09 3.12
C ILE A 82 -12.38 3.59 4.57
N ASN A 83 -13.55 3.66 5.21
CA ASN A 83 -13.81 3.05 6.51
C ASN A 83 -14.61 1.77 6.30
N THR A 84 -14.31 0.74 7.09
CA THR A 84 -14.92 -0.58 6.95
C THR A 84 -15.41 -1.10 8.29
N ASP A 85 -16.52 -1.81 8.30
CA ASP A 85 -17.08 -2.50 9.48
C ASP A 85 -16.18 -3.64 9.98
N VAL A 86 -15.31 -4.14 9.10
CA VAL A 86 -14.23 -5.06 9.43
C VAL A 86 -13.05 -4.37 10.13
N GLY A 87 -13.16 -3.10 10.52
CA GLY A 87 -12.23 -2.45 11.46
C GLY A 87 -10.90 -2.09 10.81
N VAL A 88 -10.90 -1.92 9.49
CA VAL A 88 -9.77 -1.44 8.70
C VAL A 88 -10.15 -0.09 8.09
N THR A 89 -9.26 0.89 8.21
CA THR A 89 -9.40 2.17 7.53
C THR A 89 -8.23 2.35 6.58
N VAL A 90 -8.52 2.70 5.32
CA VAL A 90 -7.52 2.98 4.29
C VAL A 90 -7.65 4.43 3.85
N GLU A 91 -6.55 5.17 3.89
CA GLU A 91 -6.45 6.52 3.35
C GLU A 91 -5.42 6.56 2.24
N TYR A 92 -5.77 7.21 1.13
CA TYR A 92 -4.81 7.54 0.09
C TYR A 92 -4.96 9.00 -0.28
N ASP A 93 -3.88 9.76 -0.18
CA ASP A 93 -3.87 11.21 -0.46
C ASP A 93 -4.09 11.56 -1.94
N GLY A 94 -4.09 10.54 -2.81
CA GLY A 94 -4.24 10.71 -4.25
C GLY A 94 -2.94 11.09 -4.97
N VAL A 95 -1.81 11.09 -4.25
CA VAL A 95 -0.50 11.45 -4.78
C VAL A 95 0.51 10.32 -4.53
N PHE A 96 0.90 10.09 -3.27
CA PHE A 96 1.92 9.09 -2.91
C PHE A 96 1.72 8.42 -1.54
N ASN A 97 1.03 9.04 -0.58
CA ASN A 97 0.92 8.49 0.78
C ASN A 97 -0.30 7.61 0.96
N VAL A 98 -0.08 6.39 1.43
CA VAL A 98 -1.11 5.43 1.83
C VAL A 98 -1.02 5.18 3.33
N PHE A 99 -2.12 5.31 4.04
CA PHE A 99 -2.22 4.96 5.45
C PHE A 99 -3.23 3.83 5.61
N VAL A 100 -2.85 2.78 6.34
CA VAL A 100 -3.73 1.68 6.68
C VAL A 100 -3.75 1.54 8.19
N THR A 101 -4.92 1.78 8.79
CA THR A 101 -5.14 1.63 10.22
C THR A 101 -5.95 0.37 10.44
N ILE A 102 -5.41 -0.56 11.23
CA ILE A 102 -5.99 -1.88 11.48
C ILE A 102 -6.32 -1.99 12.97
N HIS A 103 -7.55 -2.41 13.28
CA HIS A 103 -7.94 -2.64 14.66
C HIS A 103 -7.09 -3.75 15.32
N SER A 104 -6.80 -3.61 16.61
CA SER A 104 -6.00 -4.56 17.42
C SER A 104 -6.49 -6.01 17.43
N ARG A 105 -7.71 -6.28 16.95
CA ARG A 105 -8.25 -7.65 16.82
C ARG A 105 -7.57 -8.47 15.72
N TYR A 106 -6.74 -7.84 14.90
CA TYR A 106 -5.92 -8.49 13.88
C TYR A 106 -4.46 -8.65 14.31
N ARG A 107 -4.12 -8.43 15.59
CA ARG A 107 -2.78 -8.70 16.11
C ARG A 107 -2.37 -10.13 15.76
N GLU A 108 -1.17 -10.31 15.21
CA GLU A 108 -0.62 -11.58 14.70
C GLU A 108 -1.37 -12.19 13.48
N MET A 109 -2.45 -11.55 13.01
CA MET A 109 -3.30 -12.04 11.93
C MET A 109 -3.04 -11.33 10.58
N THR A 110 -2.13 -10.36 10.54
CA THR A 110 -1.79 -9.68 9.28
C THR A 110 -0.63 -10.38 8.56
N ALA A 111 -0.52 -10.10 7.26
CA ALA A 111 0.67 -10.35 6.45
C ALA A 111 0.74 -9.35 5.29
N GLY A 112 1.91 -9.23 4.66
CA GLY A 112 2.17 -8.29 3.56
C GLY A 112 3.39 -7.43 3.86
N LEU A 113 3.61 -6.39 3.05
CA LEU A 113 4.72 -5.45 3.23
C LEU A 113 4.67 -4.69 4.58
N CYS A 114 3.49 -4.57 5.20
CA CYS A 114 3.33 -3.98 6.54
C CYS A 114 3.49 -4.98 7.69
N GLY A 115 3.97 -6.20 7.41
CA GLY A 115 4.35 -7.13 8.45
C GLY A 115 3.20 -7.95 9.06
N ASN A 116 3.50 -8.64 10.15
CA ASN A 116 2.61 -9.63 10.77
C ASN A 116 1.82 -9.10 11.99
N TYR A 117 2.13 -7.87 12.43
CA TYR A 117 1.49 -7.17 13.54
C TYR A 117 1.54 -7.93 14.88
N ASN A 118 2.66 -8.58 15.19
CA ASN A 118 2.89 -9.24 16.50
C ASN A 118 3.61 -8.33 17.52
N GLY A 119 4.33 -7.30 17.06
CA GLY A 119 5.14 -6.39 17.87
C GLY A 119 6.62 -6.77 17.97
N ASP A 120 7.06 -7.83 17.29
CA ASP A 120 8.46 -8.21 17.15
C ASP A 120 9.03 -7.65 15.85
N ILE A 121 9.98 -6.72 15.98
CA ILE A 121 10.60 -6.07 14.83
C ILE A 121 11.53 -7.01 14.03
N ASN A 122 11.94 -8.14 14.62
CA ASN A 122 12.95 -9.02 14.04
C ASN A 122 12.38 -9.98 12.98
N ASP A 123 11.05 -10.12 12.91
CA ASP A 123 10.38 -11.05 11.99
C ASP A 123 9.48 -10.37 10.94
N GLU A 124 9.60 -9.05 10.80
CA GLU A 124 8.75 -8.28 9.88
C GLU A 124 9.04 -8.58 8.39
N TYR A 125 10.17 -9.22 8.08
CA TYR A 125 10.56 -9.61 6.71
C TYR A 125 10.15 -11.03 6.34
N ILE A 126 9.10 -11.57 6.98
CA ILE A 126 8.47 -12.81 6.54
C ILE A 126 7.79 -12.59 5.18
N GLY A 127 8.32 -13.25 4.16
CA GLY A 127 7.79 -13.22 2.80
C GLY A 127 6.50 -14.01 2.62
N GLN A 128 5.92 -13.94 1.42
CA GLN A 128 4.67 -14.65 1.10
C GLN A 128 4.79 -16.19 1.20
N ASN A 129 6.01 -16.71 1.07
CA ASN A 129 6.35 -18.13 1.26
C ASN A 129 6.52 -18.54 2.74
N SER A 130 6.21 -17.64 3.69
CA SER A 130 6.39 -17.85 5.14
C SER A 130 7.85 -18.00 5.60
N HIS A 131 8.82 -17.63 4.76
CA HIS A 131 10.23 -17.60 5.14
C HIS A 131 10.66 -16.18 5.53
N LEU A 132 11.45 -16.08 6.60
CA LEU A 132 12.11 -14.83 6.98
C LEU A 132 13.24 -14.52 5.98
N SER A 133 13.21 -13.32 5.40
CA SER A 133 14.22 -12.84 4.44
C SER A 133 15.25 -11.93 5.12
N ASP A 134 16.53 -12.14 4.82
CA ASP A 134 17.62 -11.25 5.24
C ASP A 134 17.74 -10.00 4.35
N SER A 135 17.06 -10.00 3.20
CA SER A 135 17.11 -8.95 2.18
C SER A 135 15.76 -8.26 2.05
N ILE A 136 15.76 -6.93 2.16
CA ILE A 136 14.57 -6.11 1.92
C ILE A 136 14.04 -6.25 0.49
N VAL A 137 14.93 -6.48 -0.48
CA VAL A 137 14.57 -6.66 -1.89
C VAL A 137 13.85 -7.99 -2.08
N ASP A 138 14.41 -9.08 -1.54
CA ASP A 138 13.80 -10.41 -1.66
C ASP A 138 12.48 -10.49 -0.91
N PHE A 139 12.41 -9.87 0.28
CA PHE A 139 11.16 -9.69 1.02
C PHE A 139 10.11 -8.96 0.17
N THR A 140 10.45 -7.80 -0.38
CA THR A 140 9.52 -6.97 -1.16
C THR A 140 9.05 -7.70 -2.42
N ASP A 141 9.97 -8.35 -3.13
CA ASP A 141 9.65 -9.08 -4.36
C ASP A 141 8.82 -10.34 -4.11
N SER A 142 8.95 -10.97 -2.94
CA SER A 142 8.09 -12.08 -2.55
C SER A 142 6.60 -11.70 -2.45
N TRP A 143 6.29 -10.41 -2.22
CA TRP A 143 4.93 -9.89 -2.07
C TRP A 143 4.32 -9.29 -3.35
N LYS A 144 4.96 -9.49 -4.51
CA LYS A 144 4.35 -9.14 -5.80
C LYS A 144 3.09 -9.96 -6.03
N VAL A 145 2.03 -9.28 -6.47
CA VAL A 145 0.79 -9.95 -6.89
C VAL A 145 1.02 -10.73 -8.18
N ASP A 146 1.80 -10.18 -9.11
CA ASP A 146 2.21 -10.82 -10.35
C ASP A 146 3.72 -11.06 -10.35
N GLN A 147 4.10 -12.34 -10.31
CA GLN A 147 5.51 -12.76 -10.28
C GLN A 147 6.23 -12.56 -11.61
N SER A 148 5.51 -12.22 -12.70
CA SER A 148 6.13 -11.81 -13.97
C SER A 148 6.68 -10.38 -13.94
N CYS A 149 6.31 -9.58 -12.93
CA CYS A 149 6.88 -8.25 -12.74
C CYS A 149 8.40 -8.32 -12.51
N PRO A 150 9.16 -7.34 -13.03
CA PRO A 150 10.60 -7.28 -12.81
C PRO A 150 10.93 -7.19 -11.31
N ASN A 151 12.10 -7.74 -10.94
CA ASN A 151 12.63 -7.61 -9.58
C ASN A 151 12.92 -6.16 -9.24
N SER A 152 12.72 -5.83 -7.97
CA SER A 152 12.95 -4.49 -7.47
C SER A 152 14.44 -4.17 -7.52
N PRO A 153 14.84 -2.98 -8.03
CA PRO A 153 16.22 -2.55 -7.96
C PRO A 153 16.64 -2.35 -6.50
N ILE A 154 17.93 -2.61 -6.24
CA ILE A 154 18.57 -2.33 -4.96
C ILE A 154 18.41 -0.82 -4.66
N PRO A 155 17.92 -0.45 -3.48
CA PRO A 155 17.81 0.96 -3.11
C PRO A 155 19.18 1.64 -3.09
N GLU A 156 19.37 2.63 -3.94
CA GLU A 156 20.54 3.52 -3.91
C GLU A 156 20.25 4.77 -3.06
N ASN A 157 21.26 5.29 -2.37
CA ASN A 157 21.12 6.54 -1.62
C ASN A 157 21.22 7.74 -2.58
N PRO A 158 20.13 8.51 -2.80
CA PRO A 158 20.11 9.61 -3.77
C PRO A 158 20.98 10.80 -3.34
N CYS A 159 21.33 10.90 -2.06
CA CYS A 159 22.15 11.97 -1.49
C CYS A 159 23.66 11.74 -1.66
N LEU A 160 24.11 10.56 -2.11
CA LEU A 160 25.53 10.29 -2.38
C LEU A 160 26.03 10.93 -3.69
N THR A 161 25.21 11.76 -4.32
CA THR A 161 25.55 12.52 -5.54
C THR A 161 25.97 13.95 -5.20
N THR A 162 26.78 14.59 -6.05
CA THR A 162 27.10 16.02 -5.97
C THR A 162 25.99 16.92 -6.54
N SER A 163 24.77 16.40 -6.69
CA SER A 163 23.67 17.16 -7.28
C SER A 163 23.27 18.33 -6.38
N SER A 164 22.85 19.44 -7.00
CA SER A 164 22.30 20.59 -6.27
C SER A 164 21.10 20.18 -5.41
N ILE A 165 20.29 19.23 -5.89
CA ILE A 165 19.14 18.67 -5.15
C ILE A 165 19.60 18.02 -3.83
N ALA A 166 20.70 17.24 -3.84
CA ALA A 166 21.24 16.62 -2.63
C ALA A 166 21.80 17.66 -1.63
N GLN A 167 22.43 18.73 -2.13
CA GLN A 167 22.92 19.83 -1.30
C GLN A 167 21.77 20.64 -0.68
N ASP A 168 20.75 20.96 -1.47
CA ASP A 168 19.55 21.66 -1.01
C ASP A 168 18.80 20.86 0.05
N ALA A 169 18.66 19.54 -0.16
CA ALA A 169 18.04 18.65 0.81
C ALA A 169 18.78 18.68 2.16
N LYS A 170 20.13 18.65 2.14
CA LYS A 170 20.96 18.73 3.35
C LYS A 170 20.78 20.03 4.14
N MET A 171 20.39 21.13 3.47
CA MET A 171 20.17 22.42 4.14
C MET A 171 18.76 22.57 4.71
N LYS A 172 17.77 21.86 4.16
CA LYS A 172 16.34 22.09 4.44
C LYS A 172 15.69 21.00 5.30
N CYS A 173 16.28 19.81 5.37
CA CYS A 173 15.79 18.65 6.13
C CYS A 173 16.82 18.23 7.17
#